data_AF-A0A2E5ENV6-F1
#
_entry.id   AF-A0A2E5ENV6-F1
#
_cell.length_a   1.000
_cell.length_b   1.000
_cell.length_c   1.000
_cell.angle_alpha   90.00
_cell.angle_beta   90.00
_cell.angle_gamma   90.00
#
_symmetry.space_group_name_H-M   'P 1'
#
loop_
_entity.id
_entity.type
_entity.pdbx_description
1 polymer ?
#
loop_
_entity_poly.entity_id
_entity_poly.type
_entity_poly.pdbx_seq_one_letter_code
_entity_poly.pdbx_strand_id
1 'polypeptide(L)'
;MRFTMTPYEREYFISRLRSGFYPIKIEGFQVKVLTPTIEDEYFANEVFFETFDKSRQDDIMTEAEMLDWCIDRGLWSEEKDEKIKAIDKEIEKLKIEIFNARSNIKLRERIRLYLRAAEKASGKLLAEKNQNFSNTCEGLAIQDKSHELFRRCCFIGTEPVNFDEVDINEVFYKYNKLVFSEKQLRELARNEPWRSVYILKDEIKLFANEDGRQLSLDQKGILIWSRMYDNVQESMECPTDEVINDDDMLDGWFIVQRKKQESDKAKSELEKRTQNSKISNSQEIYVFTDDKKEAETIDSMNSVGSSIIKKQRLNVIKAKGGAQDLDFQDQQLKLQNMKTEQFKGRFGR
;
A
#
# COMPACT_ATOMS: atom_id res chain seq x y z
N MET A 1 -20.73 8.41 0.00
CA MET A 1 -21.67 7.61 0.81
C MET A 1 -20.84 6.60 1.58
N ARG A 2 -20.91 6.59 2.92
CA ARG A 2 -20.19 5.60 3.74
C ARG A 2 -20.82 4.24 3.46
N PHE A 3 -20.00 3.26 3.12
CA PHE A 3 -20.46 1.88 3.03
C PHE A 3 -20.71 1.40 4.45
N THR A 4 -21.95 1.02 4.76
CA THR A 4 -22.34 0.58 6.09
C THR A 4 -23.19 -0.67 5.98
N MET A 5 -22.79 -1.74 6.65
CA MET A 5 -23.60 -2.95 6.75
C MET A 5 -24.61 -2.83 7.89
N THR A 6 -25.80 -3.39 7.69
CA THR A 6 -26.79 -3.56 8.75
C THR A 6 -26.32 -4.59 9.79
N PRO A 7 -26.84 -4.57 11.03
CA PRO A 7 -26.43 -5.52 12.07
C PRO A 7 -26.60 -6.99 11.66
N TYR A 8 -27.72 -7.36 11.04
CA TYR A 8 -27.99 -8.74 10.62
C TYR A 8 -27.07 -9.20 9.48
N GLU A 9 -26.69 -8.29 8.57
CA GLU A 9 -25.70 -8.58 7.53
C GLU A 9 -24.34 -8.90 8.15
N ARG A 10 -23.90 -8.12 9.15
CA ARG A 10 -22.65 -8.37 9.86
C ARG A 10 -22.67 -9.72 10.55
N GLU A 11 -23.75 -10.05 11.26
CA GLU A 11 -23.91 -11.35 11.92
C GLU A 11 -23.80 -12.51 10.93
N TYR A 12 -24.50 -12.42 9.80
CA TYR A 12 -24.42 -13.44 8.74
C TYR A 12 -23.01 -13.56 8.17
N PHE A 13 -22.38 -12.43 7.84
CA PHE A 13 -21.05 -12.40 7.24
C PHE A 13 -19.96 -12.90 8.17
N ILE A 14 -20.04 -12.58 9.45
CA ILE A 14 -19.13 -13.09 10.47
C ILE A 14 -19.36 -14.58 10.69
N SER A 15 -20.60 -15.05 10.72
CA SER A 15 -20.90 -16.49 10.82
C SER A 15 -20.30 -17.26 9.64
N ARG A 16 -20.45 -16.74 8.41
CA ARG A 16 -19.84 -17.30 7.20
C ARG A 16 -18.32 -17.28 7.24
N LEU A 17 -17.72 -16.17 7.68
CA LEU A 17 -16.26 -16.04 7.78
C LEU A 17 -15.71 -17.04 8.81
N ARG A 18 -16.43 -17.22 9.92
CA ARG A 18 -16.05 -18.16 10.99
C ARG A 18 -16.27 -19.61 10.61
N SER A 19 -17.17 -19.94 9.70
CA SER A 19 -17.43 -21.34 9.32
C SER A 19 -16.31 -21.97 8.50
N GLY A 20 -15.43 -21.17 7.87
CA GLY A 20 -14.28 -21.70 7.12
C GLY A 20 -14.61 -22.30 5.75
N PHE A 21 -15.83 -22.08 5.25
CA PHE A 21 -16.25 -22.56 3.93
C PHE A 21 -17.19 -21.55 3.24
N TYR A 22 -17.25 -21.64 1.91
CA TYR A 22 -18.11 -20.80 1.08
C TYR A 22 -19.24 -21.65 0.48
N PRO A 23 -20.50 -21.42 0.87
CA PRO A 23 -21.64 -22.12 0.30
C PRO A 23 -22.01 -21.50 -1.07
N ILE A 24 -22.05 -22.33 -2.11
CA ILE A 24 -22.42 -21.97 -3.47
C ILE A 24 -23.59 -22.85 -3.92
N LYS A 25 -24.62 -22.24 -4.52
CA LYS A 25 -25.76 -22.95 -5.10
C LYS A 25 -25.64 -22.97 -6.62
N ILE A 26 -25.60 -24.17 -7.23
CA ILE A 26 -25.53 -24.38 -8.69
C ILE A 26 -26.51 -25.48 -9.06
N GLU A 27 -27.43 -25.20 -9.98
CA GLU A 27 -28.34 -26.20 -10.58
C GLU A 27 -29.04 -27.16 -9.59
N GLY A 28 -29.33 -26.70 -8.37
CA GLY A 28 -29.96 -27.52 -7.31
C GLY A 28 -28.97 -28.18 -6.34
N PHE A 29 -27.68 -28.22 -6.69
CA PHE A 29 -26.60 -28.65 -5.80
C PHE A 29 -26.19 -27.54 -4.82
N GLN A 30 -25.83 -27.95 -3.61
CA GLN A 30 -25.19 -27.09 -2.61
C GLN A 30 -23.72 -27.47 -2.50
N VAL A 31 -22.88 -26.74 -3.23
CA VAL A 31 -21.43 -26.91 -3.22
C VAL A 31 -20.85 -26.14 -2.04
N LYS A 32 -20.00 -26.79 -1.26
CA LYS A 32 -19.18 -26.17 -0.22
C LYS A 32 -17.75 -26.07 -0.74
N VAL A 33 -17.24 -24.84 -0.83
CA VAL A 33 -15.83 -24.60 -1.14
C VAL A 33 -15.07 -24.42 0.17
N LEU A 34 -14.20 -25.36 0.49
CA LEU A 34 -13.34 -25.32 1.67
C LEU A 34 -12.03 -24.60 1.36
N THR A 35 -11.30 -24.19 2.40
CA THR A 35 -9.94 -23.66 2.21
C THR A 35 -8.96 -24.80 1.97
N PRO A 36 -7.89 -24.59 1.17
CA PRO A 36 -6.94 -25.64 0.85
C PRO A 36 -6.12 -26.07 2.07
N THR A 37 -5.67 -27.31 2.07
CA THR A 37 -4.57 -27.78 2.94
C THR A 37 -3.22 -27.38 2.35
N ILE A 38 -2.13 -27.57 3.10
CA ILE A 38 -0.77 -27.36 2.61
C ILE A 38 -0.46 -28.30 1.42
N GLU A 39 -0.96 -29.54 1.47
CA GLU A 39 -0.80 -30.51 0.39
C GLU A 39 -1.57 -30.10 -0.87
N ASP A 40 -2.81 -29.61 -0.72
CA ASP A 40 -3.59 -29.10 -1.86
C ASP A 40 -2.87 -27.93 -2.55
N GLU A 41 -2.27 -27.01 -1.78
CA GLU A 41 -1.46 -25.93 -2.34
C GLU A 41 -0.21 -26.45 -3.05
N TYR A 42 0.46 -27.45 -2.50
CA TYR A 42 1.61 -28.08 -3.14
C TYR A 42 1.24 -28.66 -4.50
N PHE A 43 0.19 -29.50 -4.58
CA PHE A 43 -0.25 -30.10 -5.84
C PHE A 43 -0.71 -29.05 -6.85
N ALA A 44 -1.42 -28.01 -6.40
CA ALA A 44 -1.81 -26.92 -7.28
C ALA A 44 -0.60 -26.13 -7.82
N ASN A 45 0.48 -26.01 -7.04
CA ASN A 45 1.74 -25.43 -7.51
C ASN A 45 2.48 -26.35 -8.50
N GLU A 46 2.41 -27.68 -8.33
CA GLU A 46 2.95 -28.60 -9.34
C GLU A 46 2.22 -28.43 -10.69
N VAL A 47 0.88 -28.39 -10.67
CA VAL A 47 0.08 -28.14 -11.89
C VAL A 47 0.46 -26.79 -12.52
N PHE A 48 0.69 -25.75 -11.72
CA PHE A 48 1.17 -24.46 -12.23
C PHE A 48 2.49 -24.62 -13.02
N PHE A 49 3.49 -25.26 -12.44
CA PHE A 49 4.79 -25.43 -13.11
C PHE A 49 4.68 -26.29 -14.36
N GLU A 50 3.92 -27.38 -14.30
CA GLU A 50 3.69 -28.23 -15.47
C GLU A 50 2.98 -27.49 -16.61
N THR A 51 1.91 -26.75 -16.31
CA THR A 51 1.17 -25.98 -17.32
C THR A 51 2.04 -24.87 -17.88
N PHE A 52 2.84 -24.20 -17.04
CA PHE A 52 3.78 -23.17 -17.49
C PHE A 52 4.80 -23.75 -18.47
N ASP A 53 5.45 -24.86 -18.12
CA ASP A 53 6.46 -25.50 -18.96
C ASP A 53 5.87 -26.03 -20.27
N LYS A 54 4.68 -26.62 -20.23
CA LYS A 54 3.95 -27.07 -21.44
C LYS A 54 3.59 -25.88 -22.33
N SER A 55 3.00 -24.83 -21.76
CA SER A 55 2.67 -23.60 -22.50
C SER A 55 3.90 -22.98 -23.15
N ARG A 56 5.04 -23.01 -22.46
CA ARG A 56 6.30 -22.52 -23.00
C ARG A 56 6.82 -23.39 -24.15
N GLN A 57 6.63 -24.70 -24.10
CA GLN A 57 6.97 -25.62 -25.20
C GLN A 57 6.05 -25.43 -26.41
N ASP A 58 4.81 -25.04 -26.19
CA ASP A 58 3.82 -24.73 -27.22
C ASP A 58 3.99 -23.31 -27.81
N ASP A 59 5.14 -22.66 -27.57
CA ASP A 59 5.49 -21.31 -28.02
C ASP A 59 4.49 -20.22 -27.58
N ILE A 60 3.81 -20.41 -26.45
CA ILE A 60 2.97 -19.37 -25.84
C ILE A 60 3.89 -18.29 -25.23
N MET A 61 3.50 -17.03 -25.39
CA MET A 61 4.24 -15.89 -24.86
C MET A 61 4.19 -15.86 -23.32
N THR A 62 5.30 -15.50 -22.70
CA THR A 62 5.33 -15.09 -21.28
C THR A 62 4.68 -13.71 -21.10
N GLU A 63 4.40 -13.32 -19.86
CA GLU A 63 3.86 -11.98 -19.54
C GLU A 63 4.77 -10.87 -20.07
N ALA A 64 6.08 -11.03 -19.92
CA ALA A 64 7.07 -10.06 -20.42
C ALA A 64 7.03 -9.96 -21.95
N GLU A 65 7.07 -11.08 -22.65
CA GLU A 65 7.01 -11.10 -24.12
C GLU A 65 5.66 -10.59 -24.65
N MET A 66 4.56 -10.89 -23.96
CA MET A 66 3.23 -10.37 -24.29
C MET A 66 3.16 -8.86 -24.13
N LEU A 67 3.81 -8.31 -23.09
CA LEU A 67 3.89 -6.87 -22.89
C LEU A 67 4.71 -6.21 -24.00
N ASP A 68 5.88 -6.76 -24.35
CA ASP A 68 6.71 -6.28 -25.45
C ASP A 68 5.93 -6.32 -26.78
N TRP A 69 5.23 -7.41 -27.05
CA TRP A 69 4.35 -7.53 -28.21
C TRP A 69 3.23 -6.49 -28.21
N CYS A 70 2.62 -6.21 -27.05
CA CYS A 70 1.60 -5.17 -26.93
C CYS A 70 2.18 -3.77 -27.21
N ILE A 71 3.43 -3.50 -26.81
CA ILE A 71 4.13 -2.25 -27.09
C ILE A 71 4.42 -2.14 -28.59
N ASP A 72 4.96 -3.19 -29.21
CA ASP A 72 5.26 -3.24 -30.64
C ASP A 72 4.00 -3.06 -31.51
N ARG A 73 2.87 -3.59 -31.05
CA ARG A 73 1.57 -3.44 -31.73
C ARG A 73 0.86 -2.11 -31.42
N GLY A 74 1.45 -1.27 -30.58
CA GLY A 74 0.87 0.01 -30.16
C GLY A 74 -0.40 -0.13 -29.29
N LEU A 75 -0.64 -1.31 -28.72
CA LEU A 75 -1.73 -1.56 -27.77
C LEU A 75 -1.39 -0.99 -26.38
N TRP A 76 -0.10 -1.00 -26.04
CA TRP A 76 0.43 -0.44 -24.80
C TRP A 76 1.57 0.55 -25.07
N SER A 77 1.89 1.41 -24.10
CA SER A 77 3.03 2.32 -24.19
C SER A 77 3.62 2.64 -22.82
N GLU A 78 4.91 2.96 -22.78
CA GLU A 78 5.60 3.39 -21.55
C GLU A 78 4.93 4.62 -20.92
N GLU A 79 4.37 5.53 -21.73
CA GLU A 79 3.59 6.67 -21.23
C GLU A 79 2.38 6.23 -20.39
N LYS A 80 1.72 5.11 -20.73
CA LYS A 80 0.60 4.59 -19.95
C LYS A 80 1.09 4.05 -18.59
N ASP A 81 2.26 3.40 -18.55
CA ASP A 81 2.87 2.96 -17.29
C ASP A 81 3.29 4.14 -16.41
N GLU A 82 3.85 5.21 -16.99
CA GLU A 82 4.13 6.44 -16.26
C GLU A 82 2.85 7.10 -15.74
N LYS A 83 1.77 7.09 -16.52
CA LYS A 83 0.45 7.59 -16.09
C LYS A 83 -0.10 6.81 -14.91
N ILE A 84 0.02 5.48 -14.88
CA ILE A 84 -0.39 4.67 -13.71
C ILE A 84 0.37 5.12 -12.46
N LYS A 85 1.71 5.21 -12.54
CA LYS A 85 2.55 5.66 -11.42
C LYS A 85 2.22 7.09 -10.98
N ALA A 86 1.87 7.98 -11.91
CA ALA A 86 1.47 9.34 -11.61
C ALA A 86 0.10 9.39 -10.89
N ILE A 87 -0.87 8.62 -11.36
CA ILE A 87 -2.20 8.50 -10.73
C ILE A 87 -2.09 7.93 -9.32
N ASP A 88 -1.25 6.91 -9.10
CA ASP A 88 -1.06 6.32 -7.77
C ASP A 88 -0.48 7.34 -6.76
N LYS A 89 0.48 8.17 -7.21
CA LYS A 89 1.00 9.29 -6.40
C LYS A 89 -0.07 10.35 -6.14
N GLU A 90 -0.93 10.62 -7.12
CA GLU A 90 -2.04 11.54 -6.97
C GLU A 90 -3.09 11.01 -5.99
N ILE A 91 -3.40 9.72 -6.02
CA ILE A 91 -4.27 9.04 -5.04
C ILE A 91 -3.72 9.21 -3.63
N GLU A 92 -2.42 8.96 -3.40
CA GLU A 92 -1.80 9.19 -2.10
C GLU A 92 -1.92 10.65 -1.66
N LYS A 93 -1.67 11.60 -2.58
CA LYS A 93 -1.78 13.03 -2.29
C LYS A 93 -3.21 13.42 -1.91
N LEU A 94 -4.21 12.96 -2.67
CA LEU A 94 -5.62 13.23 -2.39
C LEU A 94 -6.03 12.67 -1.02
N LYS A 95 -5.57 11.47 -0.63
CA LYS A 95 -5.82 10.92 0.71
C LYS A 95 -5.23 11.79 1.82
N ILE A 96 -4.01 12.31 1.66
CA ILE A 96 -3.42 13.27 2.60
C ILE A 96 -4.24 14.57 2.66
N GLU A 97 -4.68 15.10 1.51
CA GLU A 97 -5.50 16.31 1.44
C GLU A 97 -6.86 16.13 2.12
N ILE A 98 -7.50 14.96 1.99
CA ILE A 98 -8.74 14.60 2.72
C ILE A 98 -8.48 14.65 4.23
N PHE A 99 -7.39 14.04 4.71
CA PHE A 99 -7.04 14.05 6.13
C PHE A 99 -6.74 15.47 6.66
N ASN A 100 -6.01 16.29 5.90
CA ASN A 100 -5.72 17.67 6.25
C ASN A 100 -6.98 18.56 6.24
N ALA A 101 -7.92 18.28 5.34
CA ALA A 101 -9.21 18.95 5.23
C ALA A 101 -10.28 18.39 6.19
N ARG A 102 -9.90 17.63 7.23
CA ARG A 102 -10.85 16.96 8.16
C ARG A 102 -11.91 17.89 8.75
N SER A 103 -11.56 19.15 9.04
CA SER A 103 -12.47 20.15 9.60
C SER A 103 -13.40 20.80 8.56
N ASN A 104 -13.13 20.64 7.25
CA ASN A 104 -13.89 21.26 6.17
C ASN A 104 -14.63 20.20 5.34
N ILE A 105 -15.87 19.91 5.73
CA ILE A 105 -16.72 18.88 5.11
C ILE A 105 -16.89 19.13 3.60
N LYS A 106 -17.17 20.37 3.17
CA LYS A 106 -17.40 20.69 1.75
C LYS A 106 -16.16 20.42 0.90
N LEU A 107 -14.99 20.84 1.39
CA LEU A 107 -13.72 20.59 0.71
C LEU A 107 -13.40 19.09 0.68
N ARG A 108 -13.60 18.40 1.80
CA ARG A 108 -13.38 16.95 1.93
C ARG A 108 -14.21 16.14 0.93
N GLU A 109 -15.52 16.38 0.84
CA GLU A 109 -16.37 15.66 -0.12
C GLU A 109 -15.99 15.97 -1.56
N ARG A 110 -15.56 17.20 -1.86
CA ARG A 110 -15.05 17.56 -3.19
C ARG A 110 -13.78 16.78 -3.54
N ILE A 111 -12.83 16.68 -2.61
CA ILE A 111 -11.59 15.92 -2.82
C ILE A 111 -11.90 14.42 -3.01
N ARG A 112 -12.88 13.87 -2.29
CA ARG A 112 -13.33 12.48 -2.48
C ARG A 112 -13.84 12.19 -3.89
N LEU A 113 -14.55 13.13 -4.52
CA LEU A 113 -15.00 12.95 -5.90
C LEU A 113 -13.80 12.79 -6.83
N TYR A 114 -12.74 13.59 -6.65
CA TYR A 114 -11.50 13.44 -7.40
C TYR A 114 -10.78 12.12 -7.09
N LEU A 115 -10.72 11.71 -5.82
CA LEU A 115 -10.15 10.42 -5.42
C LEU A 115 -10.84 9.25 -6.14
N ARG A 116 -12.18 9.21 -6.14
CA ARG A 116 -12.92 8.13 -6.82
C ARG A 116 -12.74 8.18 -8.34
N ALA A 117 -12.60 9.37 -8.92
CA ALA A 117 -12.29 9.51 -10.35
C ALA A 117 -10.89 8.97 -10.67
N ALA A 118 -9.88 9.27 -9.84
CA ALA A 118 -8.52 8.77 -9.98
C ALA A 118 -8.44 7.25 -9.82
N GLU A 119 -9.06 6.67 -8.78
CA GLU A 119 -9.15 5.22 -8.58
C GLU A 119 -9.80 4.52 -9.79
N LYS A 120 -10.89 5.09 -10.32
CA LYS A 120 -11.56 4.56 -11.52
C LYS A 120 -10.68 4.66 -12.77
N ALA A 121 -9.91 5.74 -12.91
CA ALA A 121 -8.98 5.90 -14.02
C ALA A 121 -7.83 4.88 -13.94
N SER A 122 -7.22 4.69 -12.76
CA SER A 122 -6.19 3.68 -12.52
C SER A 122 -6.72 2.27 -12.80
N GLY A 123 -7.90 1.93 -12.29
CA GLY A 123 -8.52 0.62 -12.54
C GLY A 123 -8.81 0.33 -14.02
N LYS A 124 -9.15 1.35 -14.82
CA LYS A 124 -9.32 1.19 -16.28
C LYS A 124 -7.99 0.91 -16.98
N LEU A 125 -6.93 1.64 -16.64
CA LEU A 125 -5.61 1.42 -17.24
C LEU A 125 -5.04 0.05 -16.86
N LEU A 126 -5.21 -0.37 -15.61
CA LEU A 126 -4.80 -1.71 -15.17
C LEU A 126 -5.60 -2.82 -15.88
N ALA A 127 -6.90 -2.62 -16.09
CA ALA A 127 -7.72 -3.58 -16.86
C ALA A 127 -7.28 -3.67 -18.33
N GLU A 128 -6.90 -2.54 -18.93
CA GLU A 128 -6.36 -2.50 -20.29
C GLU A 128 -4.98 -3.20 -20.36
N LYS A 129 -4.10 -2.96 -19.38
CA LYS A 129 -2.79 -3.63 -19.28
C LYS A 129 -2.93 -5.14 -19.20
N ASN A 130 -3.88 -5.60 -18.39
CA ASN A 130 -4.07 -7.02 -18.09
C ASN A 130 -5.03 -7.71 -19.07
N GLN A 131 -5.48 -7.03 -20.13
CA GLN A 131 -6.46 -7.57 -21.07
C GLN A 131 -6.00 -8.89 -21.71
N ASN A 132 -4.71 -9.00 -22.01
CA ASN A 132 -4.11 -10.17 -22.65
C ASN A 132 -3.43 -11.12 -21.65
N PHE A 133 -3.51 -10.85 -20.34
CA PHE A 133 -2.82 -11.64 -19.33
C PHE A 133 -3.25 -13.10 -19.34
N SER A 134 -4.54 -13.39 -19.55
CA SER A 134 -5.05 -14.77 -19.63
C SER A 134 -4.44 -15.60 -20.76
N ASN A 135 -3.85 -14.95 -21.77
CA ASN A 135 -3.27 -15.60 -22.94
C ASN A 135 -1.75 -15.77 -22.82
N THR A 136 -1.21 -15.60 -21.61
CA THR A 136 0.22 -15.79 -21.31
C THR A 136 0.44 -17.15 -20.64
N CYS A 137 1.69 -17.62 -20.65
CA CYS A 137 2.08 -18.82 -19.90
C CYS A 137 1.66 -18.73 -18.43
N GLU A 138 1.90 -17.58 -17.79
CA GLU A 138 1.54 -17.30 -16.41
C GLU A 138 0.02 -17.28 -16.21
N GLY A 139 -0.72 -16.65 -17.13
CA GLY A 139 -2.18 -16.57 -17.07
C GLY A 139 -2.84 -17.95 -17.15
N LEU A 140 -2.42 -18.79 -18.09
CA LEU A 140 -2.90 -20.16 -18.24
C LEU A 140 -2.54 -21.01 -17.02
N ALA A 141 -1.29 -20.93 -16.55
CA ALA A 141 -0.85 -21.66 -15.38
C ALA A 141 -1.61 -21.25 -14.10
N ILE A 142 -1.91 -19.95 -13.91
CA ILE A 142 -2.74 -19.48 -12.79
C ILE A 142 -4.17 -20.00 -12.89
N GLN A 143 -4.73 -20.04 -14.10
CA GLN A 143 -6.07 -20.57 -14.32
C GLN A 143 -6.14 -22.05 -13.97
N ASP A 144 -5.22 -22.86 -14.49
CA ASP A 144 -5.17 -24.31 -14.21
C ASP A 144 -4.90 -24.61 -12.74
N LYS A 145 -4.00 -23.86 -12.10
CA LYS A 145 -3.77 -23.90 -10.65
C LYS A 145 -5.05 -23.63 -9.87
N SER A 146 -5.81 -22.62 -10.30
CA SER A 146 -7.08 -22.27 -9.64
C SER A 146 -8.09 -23.41 -9.84
N HIS A 147 -8.21 -23.96 -11.04
CA HIS A 147 -9.08 -25.11 -11.30
C HIS A 147 -8.71 -26.32 -10.44
N GLU A 148 -7.42 -26.63 -10.30
CA GLU A 148 -6.95 -27.74 -9.46
C GLU A 148 -7.31 -27.54 -7.98
N LEU A 149 -7.15 -26.32 -7.46
CA LEU A 149 -7.60 -26.00 -6.09
C LEU A 149 -9.10 -26.21 -5.94
N PHE A 150 -9.92 -25.80 -6.91
CA PHE A 150 -11.36 -26.00 -6.84
C PHE A 150 -11.74 -27.49 -6.94
N ARG A 151 -11.03 -28.28 -7.76
CA ARG A 151 -11.23 -29.73 -7.84
C ARG A 151 -11.03 -30.43 -6.50
N ARG A 152 -10.03 -30.00 -5.73
CA ARG A 152 -9.68 -30.58 -4.43
C ARG A 152 -10.52 -30.04 -3.27
N CYS A 153 -10.98 -28.80 -3.38
CA CYS A 153 -11.61 -28.08 -2.26
C CYS A 153 -13.13 -27.96 -2.36
N CYS A 154 -13.78 -28.43 -3.43
CA CYS A 154 -15.23 -28.34 -3.59
C CYS A 154 -15.92 -29.67 -3.28
N PHE A 155 -16.93 -29.62 -2.41
CA PHE A 155 -17.66 -30.80 -1.94
C PHE A 155 -19.18 -30.61 -2.03
N ILE A 156 -19.92 -31.67 -2.37
CA ILE A 156 -21.37 -31.77 -2.21
C ILE A 156 -21.62 -32.72 -1.03
N GLY A 157 -22.12 -32.18 0.08
CA GLY A 157 -22.18 -32.93 1.33
C GLY A 157 -20.79 -33.25 1.86
N THR A 158 -20.37 -34.52 1.76
CA THR A 158 -19.04 -35.03 2.14
C THR A 158 -18.24 -35.53 0.94
N GLU A 159 -18.84 -35.60 -0.24
CA GLU A 159 -18.20 -36.14 -1.45
C GLU A 159 -17.60 -35.01 -2.28
N PRO A 160 -16.40 -35.21 -2.87
CA PRO A 160 -15.83 -34.27 -3.84
C PRO A 160 -16.79 -34.01 -5.00
N VAL A 161 -16.85 -32.77 -5.46
CA VAL A 161 -17.70 -32.40 -6.61
C VAL A 161 -17.19 -33.09 -7.88
N ASN A 162 -18.10 -33.72 -8.62
CA ASN A 162 -17.83 -34.15 -9.98
C ASN A 162 -17.97 -32.97 -10.94
N PHE A 163 -16.84 -32.47 -11.44
CA PHE A 163 -16.80 -31.34 -12.38
C PHE A 163 -17.17 -31.71 -13.82
N ASP A 164 -17.49 -32.98 -14.10
CA ASP A 164 -18.15 -33.37 -15.35
C ASP A 164 -19.64 -32.98 -15.35
N GLU A 165 -20.24 -32.89 -14.15
CA GLU A 165 -21.66 -32.53 -13.96
C GLU A 165 -21.85 -31.06 -13.57
N VAL A 166 -20.82 -30.43 -12.99
CA VAL A 166 -20.86 -29.05 -12.51
C VAL A 166 -19.77 -28.22 -13.19
N ASP A 167 -20.15 -27.11 -13.83
CA ASP A 167 -19.18 -26.21 -14.47
C ASP A 167 -18.29 -25.53 -13.42
N ILE A 168 -16.99 -25.84 -13.48
CA ILE A 168 -15.97 -25.26 -12.61
C ILE A 168 -15.88 -23.74 -12.74
N ASN A 169 -16.13 -23.19 -13.93
CA ASN A 169 -16.05 -21.76 -14.17
C ASN A 169 -17.21 -21.04 -13.49
N GLU A 170 -18.40 -21.66 -13.46
CA GLU A 170 -19.54 -21.12 -12.71
C GLU A 170 -19.28 -21.14 -11.20
N VAL A 171 -18.70 -22.23 -10.67
CA VAL A 171 -18.28 -22.32 -9.26
C VAL A 171 -17.28 -21.21 -8.94
N PHE A 172 -16.24 -21.06 -9.76
CA PHE A 172 -15.22 -20.04 -9.60
C PHE A 172 -15.81 -18.63 -9.64
N TYR A 173 -16.67 -18.33 -10.61
CA TYR A 173 -17.32 -17.03 -10.73
C TYR A 173 -18.20 -16.70 -9.51
N LYS A 174 -19.00 -17.67 -9.03
CA LYS A 174 -19.83 -17.48 -7.83
C LYS A 174 -18.99 -17.35 -6.57
N TYR A 175 -17.90 -18.10 -6.44
CA TYR A 175 -16.94 -17.97 -5.35
C TYR A 175 -16.36 -16.56 -5.28
N ASN A 176 -15.86 -16.03 -6.41
CA ASN A 176 -15.26 -14.69 -6.46
C ASN A 176 -16.24 -13.57 -6.05
N LYS A 177 -17.55 -13.76 -6.27
CA LYS A 177 -18.58 -12.82 -5.77
C LYS A 177 -18.80 -12.88 -4.26
N LEU A 178 -18.45 -14.00 -3.62
CA LEU A 178 -18.59 -14.16 -2.18
C LEU A 178 -17.42 -13.55 -1.42
N VAL A 179 -16.22 -13.48 -2.02
CA VAL A 179 -15.03 -12.87 -1.41
C VAL A 179 -15.31 -11.42 -1.02
N PHE A 180 -14.89 -11.02 0.19
CA PHE A 180 -15.13 -9.67 0.67
C PHE A 180 -14.16 -8.67 0.04
N SER A 181 -14.71 -7.50 -0.32
CA SER A 181 -13.90 -6.33 -0.63
C SER A 181 -13.24 -5.76 0.63
N GLU A 182 -12.16 -4.98 0.44
CA GLU A 182 -11.47 -4.29 1.53
C GLU A 182 -12.42 -3.46 2.40
N LYS A 183 -13.36 -2.73 1.78
CA LYS A 183 -14.36 -1.91 2.48
C LYS A 183 -15.25 -2.75 3.39
N GLN A 184 -15.63 -3.95 2.95
CA GLN A 184 -16.43 -4.87 3.74
C GLN A 184 -15.62 -5.44 4.91
N LEU A 185 -14.37 -5.83 4.69
CA LEU A 185 -13.49 -6.33 5.74
C LEU A 185 -13.19 -5.28 6.80
N ARG A 186 -12.89 -4.04 6.40
CA ARG A 186 -12.69 -2.91 7.33
C ARG A 186 -13.94 -2.62 8.15
N GLU A 187 -15.10 -2.60 7.51
CA GLU A 187 -16.39 -2.43 8.20
C GLU A 187 -16.65 -3.55 9.20
N LEU A 188 -16.41 -4.82 8.86
CA LEU A 188 -16.55 -5.94 9.79
C LEU A 188 -15.55 -5.84 10.94
N ALA A 189 -14.28 -5.52 10.64
CA ALA A 189 -13.19 -5.51 11.61
C ALA A 189 -13.39 -4.49 12.74
N ARG A 190 -14.02 -3.33 12.46
CA ARG A 190 -14.23 -2.25 13.44
C ARG A 190 -15.53 -2.34 14.23
N ASN A 191 -16.45 -3.21 13.81
CA ASN A 191 -17.81 -3.24 14.31
C ASN A 191 -18.15 -4.56 15.03
N GLU A 192 -19.22 -4.52 15.82
CA GLU A 192 -19.86 -5.74 16.33
C GLU A 192 -20.56 -6.53 15.21
N PRO A 193 -20.67 -7.87 15.35
CA PRO A 193 -20.20 -8.70 16.48
C PRO A 193 -18.72 -9.14 16.44
N TRP A 194 -17.96 -8.79 15.41
CA TRP A 194 -16.60 -9.33 15.23
C TRP A 194 -15.65 -8.82 16.30
N ARG A 195 -15.75 -7.55 16.67
CA ARG A 195 -14.87 -6.93 17.66
C ARG A 195 -14.87 -7.70 18.98
N SER A 196 -16.04 -8.06 19.52
CA SER A 196 -16.15 -8.88 20.73
C SER A 196 -15.50 -10.27 20.55
N VAL A 197 -15.75 -10.93 19.42
CA VAL A 197 -15.18 -12.25 19.11
C VAL A 197 -13.65 -12.19 19.03
N TYR A 198 -13.11 -11.16 18.40
CA TYR A 198 -11.68 -11.00 18.20
C TYR A 198 -10.93 -10.59 19.47
N ILE A 199 -11.55 -9.83 20.38
CA ILE A 199 -10.97 -9.56 21.71
C ILE A 199 -10.82 -10.87 22.50
N LEU A 200 -11.78 -11.79 22.38
CA LEU A 200 -11.76 -13.09 23.04
C LEU A 200 -10.93 -14.15 22.30
N LYS A 201 -10.09 -13.77 21.31
CA LYS A 201 -9.32 -14.72 20.48
C LYS A 201 -8.44 -15.70 21.26
N ASP A 202 -8.00 -15.32 22.46
CA ASP A 202 -7.17 -16.15 23.32
C ASP A 202 -8.01 -17.18 24.11
N GLU A 203 -9.33 -16.96 24.21
CA GLU A 203 -10.28 -17.81 24.94
C GLU A 203 -11.15 -18.67 24.01
N ILE A 204 -11.33 -18.26 22.75
CA ILE A 204 -12.20 -18.95 21.78
C ILE A 204 -11.51 -19.25 20.45
N LYS A 205 -11.88 -20.37 19.82
CA LYS A 205 -11.50 -20.66 18.43
C LYS A 205 -12.22 -19.67 17.50
N LEU A 206 -11.44 -18.81 16.83
CA LEU A 206 -11.98 -17.79 15.92
C LEU A 206 -12.68 -18.42 14.71
N PHE A 207 -12.06 -19.44 14.11
CA PHE A 207 -12.52 -20.07 12.88
C PHE A 207 -12.70 -21.57 13.05
N ALA A 208 -13.76 -22.11 12.45
CA ALA A 208 -14.12 -23.52 12.48
C ALA A 208 -13.47 -24.33 11.35
N ASN A 209 -12.41 -23.82 10.72
CA ASN A 209 -11.68 -24.55 9.69
C ASN A 209 -11.25 -25.93 10.21
N GLU A 210 -11.39 -26.94 9.35
CA GLU A 210 -10.94 -28.30 9.62
C GLU A 210 -9.43 -28.32 9.88
N ASP A 211 -8.98 -29.23 10.73
CA ASP A 211 -7.57 -29.31 11.12
C ASP A 211 -6.68 -29.55 9.89
N GLY A 212 -5.61 -28.76 9.77
CA GLY A 212 -4.69 -28.79 8.62
C GLY A 212 -5.08 -27.90 7.44
N ARG A 213 -6.29 -27.32 7.43
CA ARG A 213 -6.67 -26.34 6.39
C ARG A 213 -6.16 -24.94 6.71
N GLN A 214 -5.80 -24.22 5.65
CA GLN A 214 -5.34 -22.85 5.75
C GLN A 214 -6.48 -21.85 6.00
N LEU A 215 -6.12 -20.63 6.38
CA LEU A 215 -7.05 -19.51 6.47
C LEU A 215 -7.44 -19.00 5.08
N SER A 216 -8.71 -18.67 4.89
CA SER A 216 -9.18 -18.04 3.66
C SER A 216 -8.63 -16.63 3.50
N LEU A 217 -8.71 -16.07 2.29
CA LEU A 217 -8.34 -14.68 2.03
C LEU A 217 -9.11 -13.70 2.92
N ASP A 218 -10.40 -13.94 3.13
CA ASP A 218 -11.24 -13.13 4.00
C ASP A 218 -10.84 -13.24 5.47
N GLN A 219 -10.49 -14.45 5.93
CA GLN A 219 -10.03 -14.70 7.30
C GLN A 219 -8.67 -14.04 7.58
N LYS A 220 -7.72 -14.15 6.64
CA LYS A 220 -6.44 -13.43 6.70
C LYS A 220 -6.69 -11.92 6.70
N GLY A 221 -7.56 -11.44 5.81
CA GLY A 221 -7.90 -10.04 5.67
C GLY A 221 -8.51 -9.44 6.93
N ILE A 222 -9.51 -10.08 7.53
CA ILE A 222 -10.16 -9.56 8.75
C ILE A 222 -9.19 -9.52 9.94
N LEU A 223 -8.29 -10.50 10.07
CA LEU A 223 -7.26 -10.49 11.11
C LEU A 223 -6.27 -9.34 10.93
N ILE A 224 -5.83 -9.09 9.69
CA ILE A 224 -4.93 -7.98 9.36
C ILE A 224 -5.59 -6.65 9.73
N TRP A 225 -6.85 -6.46 9.33
CA TRP A 225 -7.57 -5.23 9.63
C TRP A 225 -7.87 -5.05 11.11
N SER A 226 -8.24 -6.11 11.83
CA SER A 226 -8.43 -6.04 13.28
C SER A 226 -7.15 -5.68 14.02
N ARG A 227 -6.03 -6.31 13.67
CA ARG A 227 -4.73 -5.95 14.25
C ARG A 227 -4.32 -4.52 13.89
N MET A 228 -4.62 -4.07 12.67
CA MET A 228 -4.39 -2.69 12.28
C MET A 228 -5.18 -1.73 13.19
N TYR A 229 -6.47 -1.98 13.44
CA TYR A 229 -7.28 -1.13 14.30
C TYR A 229 -6.84 -1.15 15.77
N ASP A 230 -6.41 -2.30 16.30
CA ASP A 230 -5.78 -2.38 17.64
C ASP A 230 -4.53 -1.49 17.69
N ASN A 231 -3.62 -1.65 16.73
CA ASN A 231 -2.39 -0.86 16.65
C ASN A 231 -2.65 0.65 16.54
N VAL A 232 -3.71 1.06 15.84
CA VAL A 232 -4.13 2.46 15.75
C VAL A 232 -4.59 2.98 17.11
N GLN A 233 -5.40 2.20 17.83
CA GLN A 233 -5.92 2.56 19.16
C GLN A 233 -4.81 2.60 20.22
N GLU A 234 -3.80 1.73 20.10
CA GLU A 234 -2.63 1.68 20.99
C GLU A 234 -1.55 2.73 20.66
N SER A 235 -1.69 3.46 19.54
CA SER A 235 -0.72 4.46 19.13
C SER A 235 -0.68 5.67 20.08
N MET A 236 0.53 6.14 20.40
CA MET A 236 0.75 7.38 21.15
C MET A 236 0.13 8.61 20.46
N GLU A 237 0.01 8.57 19.13
CA GLU A 237 -0.63 9.61 18.31
C GLU A 237 -1.96 9.11 17.72
N CYS A 238 -2.75 8.40 18.53
CA CYS A 238 -4.05 7.87 18.14
C CYS A 238 -4.94 8.97 17.51
N PRO A 239 -5.45 8.77 16.28
CA PRO A 239 -6.31 9.73 15.62
C PRO A 239 -7.71 9.76 16.26
N THR A 240 -8.50 10.80 15.97
CA THR A 240 -9.87 10.91 16.50
C THR A 240 -10.80 9.83 15.93
N ASP A 241 -11.87 9.48 16.65
CA ASP A 241 -12.87 8.51 16.19
C ASP A 241 -13.47 8.87 14.82
N GLU A 242 -13.60 10.17 14.52
CA GLU A 242 -14.07 10.62 13.20
C GLU A 242 -13.14 10.18 12.06
N VAL A 243 -11.83 10.14 12.31
CA VAL A 243 -10.81 9.68 11.35
C VAL A 243 -10.79 8.15 11.29
N ILE A 244 -10.87 7.46 12.43
CA ILE A 244 -10.86 5.98 12.48
C ILE A 244 -12.07 5.39 11.73
N ASN A 245 -13.23 6.03 11.86
CA ASN A 245 -14.46 5.58 11.21
C ASN A 245 -14.56 5.94 9.71
N ASP A 246 -13.53 6.57 9.14
CA ASP A 246 -13.54 7.03 7.77
C ASP A 246 -12.29 6.56 7.04
N ASP A 247 -12.44 5.51 6.22
CA ASP A 247 -11.32 4.78 5.60
C ASP A 247 -10.38 5.71 4.81
N ASP A 248 -10.92 6.68 4.07
CA ASP A 248 -10.11 7.61 3.27
C ASP A 248 -9.28 8.55 4.17
N MET A 249 -9.82 8.97 5.32
CA MET A 249 -9.10 9.82 6.29
C MET A 249 -8.05 9.02 7.05
N LEU A 250 -8.38 7.79 7.44
CA LEU A 250 -7.45 6.90 8.12
C LEU A 250 -6.27 6.53 7.23
N ASP A 251 -6.52 6.25 5.95
CA ASP A 251 -5.45 6.02 4.97
C ASP A 251 -4.55 7.26 4.82
N GLY A 252 -5.14 8.46 4.75
CA GLY A 252 -4.39 9.71 4.75
C GLY A 252 -3.51 9.89 5.99
N TRP A 253 -4.03 9.53 7.16
CA TRP A 253 -3.27 9.54 8.41
C TRP A 253 -2.09 8.56 8.39
N PHE A 254 -2.28 7.33 7.88
CA PHE A 254 -1.20 6.37 7.73
C PHE A 254 -0.07 6.89 6.85
N ILE A 255 -0.40 7.53 5.73
CA ILE A 255 0.60 8.11 4.82
C ILE A 255 1.37 9.24 5.50
N VAL A 256 0.69 10.10 6.26
CA VAL A 256 1.33 11.18 7.03
C VAL A 256 2.27 10.62 8.10
N GLN A 257 1.83 9.60 8.85
CA GLN A 257 2.65 8.95 9.87
C GLN A 257 3.88 8.27 9.27
N ARG A 258 3.73 7.55 8.15
CA ARG A 258 4.85 6.93 7.43
C ARG A 258 5.90 7.98 7.03
N LYS A 259 5.47 9.09 6.42
CA LYS A 259 6.36 10.19 6.01
C LYS A 259 7.05 10.86 7.20
N LYS A 260 6.35 11.02 8.32
CA LYS A 260 6.91 11.56 9.56
C LYS A 260 8.00 10.63 10.12
N GLN A 261 7.72 9.34 10.22
CA GLN A 261 8.68 8.34 10.68
C GLN A 261 9.92 8.23 9.78
N GLU A 262 9.74 8.28 8.46
CA GLU A 262 10.86 8.31 7.50
C GLU A 262 11.72 9.57 7.68
N SER A 263 11.08 10.74 7.84
CA SER A 263 11.76 12.01 8.12
C SER A 263 12.53 11.95 9.44
N ASP A 264 11.93 11.43 10.51
CA ASP A 264 12.55 11.35 11.83
C ASP A 264 13.68 10.32 11.88
N LYS A 265 13.54 9.18 11.19
CA LYS A 265 14.65 8.21 11.01
C LYS A 265 15.81 8.82 10.24
N ALA A 266 15.52 9.47 9.12
CA ALA A 266 16.55 10.11 8.31
C ALA A 266 17.28 11.22 9.09
N LYS A 267 16.55 12.03 9.89
CA LYS A 267 17.15 13.00 10.81
C LYS A 267 18.01 12.32 11.87
N SER A 268 17.53 11.25 12.49
CA SER A 268 18.31 10.53 13.51
C SER A 268 19.58 9.88 12.95
N GLU A 269 19.52 9.32 11.75
CA GLU A 269 20.71 8.78 11.05
C GLU A 269 21.70 9.89 10.70
N LEU A 270 21.21 11.03 10.21
CA LEU A 270 22.05 12.18 9.94
C LEU A 270 22.70 12.70 11.23
N GLU A 271 21.92 12.88 12.30
CA GLU A 271 22.41 13.31 13.61
C GLU A 271 23.51 12.38 14.13
N LYS A 272 23.33 11.06 14.04
CA LYS A 272 24.37 10.08 14.40
C LYS A 272 25.64 10.23 13.56
N ARG A 273 25.52 10.53 12.26
CA ARG A 273 26.66 10.79 11.36
C ARG A 273 27.35 12.12 11.69
N THR A 274 26.62 13.13 12.17
CA THR A 274 27.14 14.48 12.46
C THR A 274 27.58 14.72 13.90
N GLN A 275 27.22 13.84 14.85
CA GLN A 275 27.54 13.96 16.29
C GLN A 275 28.98 13.58 16.67
N ASN A 276 29.84 13.23 15.71
CA ASN A 276 31.25 13.00 16.01
C ASN A 276 31.88 14.28 16.61
N SER A 277 32.69 14.17 17.67
CA SER A 277 33.19 15.32 18.45
C SER A 277 34.03 16.32 17.65
N LYS A 278 34.55 15.90 16.48
CA LYS A 278 35.23 16.76 15.50
C LYS A 278 34.29 17.58 14.62
N ILE A 279 33.04 17.15 14.47
CA ILE A 279 32.05 17.72 13.54
C ILE A 279 30.97 18.52 14.31
N SER A 280 30.69 18.17 15.56
CA SER A 280 29.60 18.78 16.37
C SER A 280 29.69 20.29 16.55
N ASN A 281 30.89 20.89 16.45
CA ASN A 281 31.10 22.34 16.57
C ASN A 281 31.24 23.05 15.21
N SER A 282 30.99 22.34 14.10
CA SER A 282 31.10 22.92 12.76
C SER A 282 29.87 23.76 12.45
N GLN A 283 30.10 24.97 11.93
CA GLN A 283 29.01 25.86 11.51
C GLN A 283 28.33 25.38 10.22
N GLU A 284 29.05 24.61 9.41
CA GLU A 284 28.56 24.01 8.17
C GLU A 284 29.11 22.58 8.06
N ILE A 285 28.26 21.67 7.62
CA ILE A 285 28.61 20.26 7.43
C ILE A 285 28.28 19.89 6.00
N TYR A 286 29.29 19.46 5.26
CA TYR A 286 29.12 18.90 3.91
C TYR A 286 28.98 17.39 4.03
N VAL A 287 27.84 16.88 3.57
CA VAL A 287 27.56 15.45 3.49
C VAL A 287 27.57 15.06 2.03
N PHE A 288 28.51 14.19 1.65
CA PHE A 288 28.61 13.63 0.31
C PHE A 288 27.79 12.34 0.24
N THR A 289 26.98 12.19 -0.80
CA THR A 289 26.18 10.99 -1.07
C THR A 289 26.29 10.61 -2.54
N ASP A 290 26.29 9.31 -2.81
CA ASP A 290 26.36 8.78 -4.18
C ASP A 290 24.97 8.69 -4.83
N ASP A 291 23.89 8.72 -4.03
CA ASP A 291 22.51 8.73 -4.52
C ASP A 291 21.93 10.16 -4.52
N LYS A 292 21.32 10.53 -5.65
CA LYS A 292 20.62 11.80 -5.84
C LYS A 292 19.40 11.93 -4.92
N LYS A 293 18.71 10.83 -4.60
CA LYS A 293 17.57 10.85 -3.68
C LYS A 293 17.99 11.10 -2.24
N GLU A 294 19.12 10.54 -1.80
CA GLU A 294 19.70 10.81 -0.48
C GLU A 294 20.11 12.28 -0.38
N ALA A 295 20.71 12.84 -1.44
CA ALA A 295 21.07 14.26 -1.49
C ALA A 295 19.87 15.20 -1.37
N GLU A 296 18.75 14.91 -2.06
CA GLU A 296 17.50 15.69 -1.95
C GLU A 296 16.91 15.61 -0.53
N THR A 297 17.00 14.43 0.09
CA THR A 297 16.52 14.21 1.46
C THR A 297 17.34 15.03 2.46
N ILE A 298 18.67 15.00 2.37
CA ILE A 298 19.57 15.81 3.21
C ILE A 298 19.35 17.30 2.96
N ASP A 299 19.15 17.72 1.71
CA ASP A 299 18.89 19.14 1.40
C ASP A 299 17.58 19.64 2.01
N SER A 300 16.55 18.80 2.04
CA SER A 300 15.25 19.11 2.65
C SER A 300 15.30 19.27 4.17
N MET A 301 16.36 18.80 4.83
CA MET A 301 16.55 18.96 6.29
C MET A 301 17.10 20.34 6.68
N ASN A 302 17.55 21.15 5.71
CA ASN A 302 18.02 22.50 6.00
C ASN A 302 16.89 23.40 6.51
N SER A 303 17.20 24.25 7.49
CA SER A 303 16.29 25.33 7.88
C SER A 303 16.02 26.26 6.70
N VAL A 304 14.88 26.97 6.73
CA VAL A 304 14.51 27.94 5.67
C VAL A 304 15.62 28.97 5.46
N GLY A 305 16.22 29.48 6.55
CA GLY A 305 17.34 30.41 6.48
C GLY A 305 18.59 29.80 5.85
N SER A 306 18.95 28.57 6.26
CA SER A 306 20.11 27.84 5.70
C SER A 306 19.94 27.53 4.21
N SER A 307 18.74 27.17 3.77
CA SER A 307 18.43 26.92 2.36
C SER A 307 18.55 28.19 1.51
N ILE A 308 18.11 29.33 2.02
CA ILE A 308 18.25 30.63 1.34
C ILE A 308 19.74 31.00 1.19
N ILE A 309 20.54 30.87 2.26
CA ILE A 309 21.98 31.14 2.23
C ILE A 309 22.67 30.22 1.23
N LYS A 310 22.37 28.92 1.25
CA LYS A 310 22.92 27.94 0.29
C LYS A 310 22.61 28.33 -1.17
N LYS A 311 21.36 28.72 -1.46
CA LYS A 311 20.96 29.19 -2.81
C LYS A 311 21.70 30.46 -3.21
N GLN A 312 21.83 31.43 -2.31
CA GLN A 312 22.57 32.67 -2.57
C GLN A 312 24.05 32.39 -2.89
N ARG A 313 24.70 31.54 -2.11
CA ARG A 313 26.10 31.15 -2.35
C ARG A 313 26.29 30.38 -3.67
N LEU A 314 25.38 29.46 -4.00
CA LEU A 314 25.40 28.75 -5.30
C LEU A 314 25.24 29.69 -6.49
N ASN A 315 24.42 30.74 -6.37
CA ASN A 315 24.26 31.74 -7.43
C ASN A 315 25.54 32.56 -7.63
N VAL A 316 26.24 32.94 -6.55
CA VAL A 316 27.53 33.65 -6.62
C VAL A 316 28.60 32.79 -7.29
N ILE A 317 28.67 31.50 -6.92
CA ILE A 317 29.62 30.54 -7.53
C ILE A 317 29.34 30.38 -9.03
N LYS A 318 28.07 30.21 -9.43
CA LYS A 318 27.69 30.10 -10.85
C LYS A 318 28.01 31.36 -11.65
N ALA A 319 27.85 32.54 -11.05
CA ALA A 319 28.12 33.80 -11.72
C ALA A 319 29.62 34.09 -11.92
N LYS A 320 30.47 33.68 -10.98
CA LYS A 320 31.92 33.96 -10.99
C LYS A 320 32.79 32.81 -11.53
N GLY A 321 32.23 31.60 -11.69
CA GLY A 321 32.99 30.39 -12.07
C GLY A 321 33.89 29.82 -10.94
N GLY A 322 33.90 30.48 -9.79
CA GLY A 322 34.63 30.16 -8.57
C GLY A 322 34.42 31.30 -7.56
N ALA A 323 34.51 31.03 -6.25
CA ALA A 323 34.31 32.04 -5.22
C ALA A 323 35.23 31.80 -4.02
N GLN A 324 35.73 32.88 -3.42
CA GLN A 324 36.42 32.88 -2.13
C GLN A 324 35.42 33.19 -1.00
N ASP A 325 35.77 32.87 0.24
CA ASP A 325 34.86 32.97 1.39
C ASP A 325 34.30 34.40 1.60
N LEU A 326 35.11 35.42 1.30
CA LEU A 326 34.72 36.83 1.36
C LEU A 326 33.81 37.29 0.21
N ASP A 327 33.61 36.47 -0.83
CA ASP A 327 32.69 36.79 -1.92
C ASP A 327 31.22 36.58 -1.52
N PHE A 328 30.97 35.89 -0.40
CA PHE A 328 29.63 35.60 0.09
C PHE A 328 29.12 36.72 1.03
N GLN A 329 27.93 37.22 0.73
CA GLN A 329 27.33 38.36 1.43
C GLN A 329 27.10 38.10 2.92
N ASP A 330 26.76 36.86 3.28
CA ASP A 330 26.53 36.45 4.66
C ASP A 330 27.84 36.44 5.48
N GLN A 331 28.96 36.04 4.88
CA GLN A 331 30.28 36.10 5.54
C GLN A 331 30.77 37.54 5.74
N GLN A 332 30.50 38.44 4.78
CA GLN A 332 30.81 39.87 4.92
C GLN A 332 30.02 40.52 6.06
N LEU A 333 28.72 40.23 6.15
CA LEU A 333 27.85 40.69 7.23
C LEU A 333 28.31 40.16 8.59
N LYS A 334 28.73 38.90 8.65
CA LYS A 334 29.25 38.28 9.87
C LYS A 334 30.55 38.96 10.34
N LEU A 335 31.47 39.27 9.43
CA LEU A 335 32.68 40.03 9.71
C LEU A 335 32.40 41.46 10.18
N GLN A 336 31.41 42.13 9.60
CA GLN A 336 30.98 43.45 10.07
C GLN A 336 30.37 43.39 11.47
N ASN A 337 29.55 42.38 11.76
CA ASN A 337 28.96 42.19 13.08
C ASN A 337 30.01 41.88 14.14
N MET A 338 30.98 41.00 13.84
CA MET A 338 32.12 40.73 14.76
C MET A 338 32.96 41.99 15.02
N LYS A 339 33.22 42.81 13.99
CA LYS A 339 33.93 44.10 14.16
C LYS A 339 33.14 45.06 15.04
N THR A 340 31.81 45.10 14.87
CA THR A 340 30.91 45.97 15.65
C THR A 340 30.83 45.52 17.11
N GLU A 341 30.77 44.22 17.37
CA GLU A 341 30.79 43.66 18.73
C GLU A 341 32.15 43.87 19.43
N GLN A 342 33.26 43.69 18.71
CA GLN A 342 34.59 44.00 19.24
C GLN A 342 34.73 45.49 19.58
N PHE A 343 34.15 46.38 18.77
CA PHE A 343 34.14 47.82 19.06
C PHE A 343 33.32 48.14 20.31
N LYS A 344 32.13 47.53 20.47
CA LYS A 344 31.32 47.65 21.69
C LYS A 344 32.02 47.10 22.94
N GLY A 345 32.74 45.99 22.84
CA GLY A 345 33.50 45.42 23.96
C GLY A 345 34.75 46.21 24.34
N ARG A 346 35.33 46.98 23.42
CA ARG A 346 36.52 47.83 23.67
C ARG A 346 36.18 49.21 24.23
N PHE A 347 34.98 49.72 23.94
CA PHE A 347 34.49 51.03 24.40
C PHE A 347 33.34 50.93 25.42
N GLY A 348 32.93 49.72 25.80
CA GLY A 348 31.99 49.44 26.88
C GLY A 348 32.71 49.19 28.19
N ARG A 349 33.07 50.27 28.89
CA ARG A 349 33.19 50.31 30.35
C ARG A 349 32.39 51.49 30.87
#